data_AF-A0A2T9WKZ0-F1
#
_entry.id   AF-A0A2T9WKZ0-F1
#
_cell.length_a   1.000
_cell.length_b   1.000
_cell.length_c   1.000
_cell.angle_alpha   90.00
_cell.angle_beta   90.00
_cell.angle_gamma   90.00
#
_symmetry.space_group_name_H-M   'P 1'
#
loop_
_entity.id
_entity.type
_entity.pdbx_description
1 polymer ?
#
loop_
_entity_poly.entity_id
_entity_poly.type
_entity_poly.pdbx_seq_one_letter_code
_entity_poly.pdbx_strand_id
1 'polypeptide(L)'
;MEEEEGIFRVDLDRADLVEITDPHRLTPLQVLSLSARSKARPKEAYIVGVRPESLDWPGISETAIRRLEKVLQKFKRFVSTYGIEVDVDRVLECVKRKSNEPW
;
A
#
# COMPACT_ATOMS: atom_id res chain seq x y z
N MET A 1 -10.37 9.76 3.80
CA MET A 1 -9.52 8.63 4.25
C MET A 1 -9.11 8.99 5.65
N GLU A 2 -9.52 8.23 6.64
CA GLU A 2 -9.01 8.40 8.00
C GLU A 2 -7.61 7.79 8.04
N GLU A 3 -6.63 8.59 8.48
CA GLU A 3 -5.24 8.20 8.56
C GLU A 3 -4.94 7.67 9.95
N GLU A 4 -4.60 6.38 10.05
CA GLU A 4 -3.87 5.85 11.19
C GLU A 4 -2.47 5.50 10.75
N GLU A 5 -1.56 6.47 10.89
CA GLU A 5 -0.11 6.24 10.90
C GLU A 5 0.43 5.51 9.65
N GLY A 6 -0.10 5.85 8.47
CA GLY A 6 0.28 5.28 7.18
C GLY A 6 -0.59 4.13 6.68
N ILE A 7 -1.60 3.72 7.46
CA ILE A 7 -2.66 2.79 7.04
C ILE A 7 -3.95 3.60 6.87
N PHE A 8 -4.56 3.47 5.71
CA PHE A 8 -5.75 4.23 5.32
C PHE A 8 -6.89 3.26 5.05
N ARG A 9 -7.93 3.29 5.88
CA ARG A 9 -9.17 2.56 5.58
C ARG A 9 -9.86 3.24 4.40
N VAL A 10 -10.23 2.44 3.41
CA VAL A 10 -10.94 2.91 2.23
C VAL A 10 -12.43 2.80 2.47
N ASP A 11 -13.14 3.88 2.20
CA ASP A 11 -14.60 3.86 2.08
C ASP A 11 -14.96 3.22 0.73
N LEU A 12 -15.42 1.98 0.80
CA LEU A 12 -15.73 1.18 -0.38
C LEU A 12 -16.93 1.72 -1.16
N ASP A 13 -17.85 2.45 -0.53
CA ASP A 13 -19.01 3.03 -1.22
C ASP A 13 -18.61 4.22 -2.08
N ARG A 14 -17.53 4.92 -1.71
CA ARG A 14 -16.95 6.00 -2.52
C ARG A 14 -16.03 5.50 -3.63
N ALA A 15 -15.42 4.32 -3.49
CA ALA A 15 -14.49 3.76 -4.47
C ALA A 15 -15.18 3.30 -5.77
N ASP A 16 -16.48 3.01 -5.73
CA ASP A 16 -17.24 2.53 -6.89
C ASP A 16 -17.37 3.58 -8.02
N LEU A 17 -17.14 4.85 -7.71
CA LEU A 17 -17.33 5.99 -8.62
C LEU A 17 -16.05 6.41 -9.38
N VAL A 18 -14.92 5.71 -9.20
CA VAL A 18 -13.65 6.11 -9.82
C VAL A 18 -13.63 5.66 -11.29
N GLU A 19 -13.40 6.62 -12.19
CA GLU A 19 -13.24 6.36 -13.62
C GLU A 19 -11.88 5.72 -13.92
N ILE A 20 -11.86 4.76 -14.84
CA ILE A 20 -10.64 4.04 -15.25
C ILE A 20 -10.23 4.56 -16.61
N THR A 21 -9.20 5.41 -16.61
CA THR A 21 -8.70 6.07 -17.82
C THR A 21 -7.56 5.29 -18.48
N ASP A 22 -6.78 4.52 -17.71
CA ASP A 22 -5.68 3.67 -18.19
C ASP A 22 -5.68 2.31 -17.46
N PRO A 23 -5.98 1.19 -18.14
CA PRO A 23 -5.99 -0.14 -17.53
C PRO A 23 -4.60 -0.69 -17.21
N HIS A 24 -3.53 -0.13 -17.79
CA HIS A 24 -2.15 -0.55 -17.51
C HIS A 24 -1.57 0.14 -16.27
N ARG A 25 -2.18 1.24 -15.83
CA ARG A 25 -1.73 2.04 -14.67
C ARG A 25 -2.90 2.33 -13.74
N LEU A 26 -3.41 1.26 -13.15
CA LEU A 26 -4.49 1.35 -12.18
C LEU A 26 -3.98 1.86 -10.84
N THR A 27 -4.58 2.94 -10.35
CA THR A 27 -4.46 3.33 -8.94
C THR A 27 -5.13 2.27 -8.05
N PRO A 28 -4.73 2.15 -6.77
CA PRO A 28 -5.37 1.22 -5.84
C PRO A 28 -6.91 1.38 -5.75
N LEU A 29 -7.41 2.61 -5.85
CA LEU A 29 -8.85 2.88 -5.84
C LEU A 29 -9.55 2.35 -7.11
N GLN A 30 -8.91 2.48 -8.28
CA GLN A 30 -9.44 1.91 -9.52
C GLN A 30 -9.46 0.37 -9.48
N VAL A 31 -8.46 -0.27 -8.85
CA VAL A 31 -8.47 -1.72 -8.61
C VAL A 31 -9.67 -2.12 -7.75
N LEU A 32 -9.95 -1.37 -6.68
CA LEU A 32 -11.12 -1.62 -5.84
C LEU A 32 -12.44 -1.43 -6.62
N SER A 33 -12.55 -0.38 -7.43
CA SER A 33 -13.73 -0.17 -8.30
C SER A 33 -13.96 -1.34 -9.25
N LEU A 34 -12.89 -1.88 -9.86
CA LEU A 34 -12.99 -3.08 -10.72
C LEU A 34 -13.47 -4.31 -9.95
N SER A 35 -12.95 -4.52 -8.74
CA SER A 35 -13.38 -5.65 -7.90
C SER A 35 -14.88 -5.59 -7.60
N ALA A 36 -15.41 -4.39 -7.33
CA ALA A 36 -16.83 -4.19 -7.07
C ALA A 36 -17.69 -4.44 -8.31
N ARG A 37 -17.31 -3.88 -9.46
CA ARG A 37 -17.99 -4.11 -10.76
C ARG A 37 -18.00 -5.60 -11.16
N SER A 38 -16.96 -6.34 -10.76
CA SER A 38 -16.83 -7.77 -11.02
C SER A 38 -17.57 -8.66 -10.01
N LYS A 39 -18.38 -8.08 -9.12
CA LYS A 39 -19.07 -8.78 -8.01
C LYS A 39 -18.11 -9.52 -7.06
N ALA A 40 -16.85 -9.08 -6.99
CA ALA A 40 -15.80 -9.61 -6.12
C ALA A 40 -15.38 -8.56 -5.07
N ARG A 41 -16.33 -7.73 -4.62
CA ARG A 41 -16.06 -6.64 -3.68
C ARG A 41 -15.56 -7.20 -2.34
N PRO A 42 -14.42 -6.72 -1.81
CA PRO A 42 -13.98 -7.13 -0.48
C PRO A 42 -14.89 -6.57 0.60
N LYS A 43 -14.93 -7.21 1.78
CA LYS A 43 -15.67 -6.70 2.95
C LYS A 43 -15.04 -5.42 3.50
N GLU A 44 -13.72 -5.37 3.50
CA GLU A 44 -12.92 -4.24 3.98
C GLU A 44 -11.71 -4.06 3.05
N ALA A 45 -11.26 -2.82 2.87
CA ALA A 45 -10.03 -2.52 2.15
C ALA A 45 -9.21 -1.46 2.87
N TYR A 46 -7.90 -1.67 2.87
CA TYR A 46 -6.92 -0.80 3.51
C TYR A 46 -5.80 -0.53 2.50
N ILE A 47 -5.37 0.73 2.42
CA ILE A 47 -4.19 1.13 1.65
C ILE A 47 -3.08 1.42 2.64
N VAL A 48 -1.91 0.85 2.42
CA VAL A 48 -0.71 1.16 3.19
C VAL A 48 0.16 2.08 2.34
N GLY A 49 0.44 3.28 2.86
CA GLY A 49 1.21 4.31 2.16
C GLY A 49 2.43 4.72 2.95
N VAL A 50 3.56 4.91 2.25
CA VAL A 50 4.78 5.47 2.83
C VAL A 50 5.10 6.76 2.11
N ARG A 51 5.21 7.87 2.86
CA ARG A 51 5.56 9.16 2.27
C ARG A 51 7.02 9.16 1.78
N PRO A 52 7.26 9.50 0.50
CA PRO A 52 8.63 9.60 -0.03
C PRO A 52 9.40 10.75 0.66
N GLU A 53 10.72 10.72 0.53
CA GLU A 53 11.58 11.85 0.92
C GLU A 53 11.75 12.84 -0.25
N SER A 54 11.97 12.32 -1.46
CA SER A 54 12.05 13.08 -2.71
C SER A 54 11.45 12.25 -3.85
N LEU A 55 10.94 12.91 -4.90
CA LEU A 55 10.39 12.27 -6.09
C LEU A 55 11.42 12.09 -7.22
N ASP A 56 12.50 12.87 -7.20
CA ASP A 56 13.51 12.89 -8.27
C ASP A 56 14.70 11.95 -8.00
N TRP A 57 14.64 11.17 -6.91
CA TRP A 57 15.72 10.29 -6.51
C TRP A 57 15.65 8.95 -7.26
N PRO A 58 16.73 8.48 -7.92
CA PRO A 58 16.76 7.16 -8.53
C PRO A 58 16.88 6.11 -7.43
N GLY A 59 15.76 5.76 -6.81
CA GLY A 59 15.73 4.77 -5.74
C GLY A 59 14.89 5.14 -4.53
N ILE A 60 15.10 4.39 -3.45
CA ILE A 60 14.40 4.56 -2.19
C ILE A 60 15.41 5.03 -1.13
N SER A 61 15.17 6.21 -0.57
CA SER A 61 16.08 6.77 0.43
C SER A 61 16.03 6.02 1.76
N GLU A 62 17.12 6.09 2.53
CA GLU A 62 17.19 5.52 3.89
C GLU A 62 16.08 6.06 4.81
N THR A 63 15.73 7.35 4.68
CA THR A 63 14.62 7.94 5.44
C THR A 63 13.29 7.28 5.07
N ALA A 64 13.03 7.03 3.78
CA ALA A 64 11.83 6.34 3.33
C ALA A 64 11.81 4.87 3.80
N ILE A 65 12.96 4.18 3.80
CA ILE A 65 13.08 2.81 4.32
C ILE A 65 12.77 2.75 5.82
N ARG A 66 13.29 3.71 6.62
CA ARG A 66 12.97 3.80 8.06
C ARG A 66 11.49 4.07 8.33
N ARG A 67 10.83 4.86 7.47
CA ARG A 67 9.37 5.08 7.56
C ARG A 67 8.62 3.79 7.22
N LEU A 68 9.04 3.10 6.16
CA LEU A 68 8.47 1.82 5.75
C LEU A 68 8.56 0.78 6.88
N GLU A 69 9.71 0.63 7.52
CA GLU A 69 9.89 -0.28 8.66
C GLU A 69 8.85 -0.04 9.76
N LYS A 70 8.66 1.23 10.16
CA LYS A 70 7.65 1.60 11.17
C LYS A 70 6.24 1.22 10.73
N VAL A 71 5.89 1.50 9.48
CA VAL A 71 4.57 1.16 8.91
C VAL A 71 4.38 -0.35 8.84
N LEU A 72 5.38 -1.11 8.40
CA LEU A 72 5.32 -2.57 8.29
C LEU A 72 5.19 -3.25 9.65
N GLN A 73 5.85 -2.76 10.69
CA GLN A 73 5.70 -3.31 12.04
C GLN A 73 4.26 -3.11 12.57
N LYS A 74 3.62 -1.98 12.25
CA LYS A 74 2.22 -1.73 12.60
C LYS A 74 1.28 -2.58 11.77
N PHE A 75 1.54 -2.65 10.45
CA PHE A 75 0.79 -3.49 9.54
C PHE A 75 0.83 -4.96 9.96
N LYS A 76 2.00 -5.48 10.36
CA LYS A 76 2.16 -6.83 10.92
C LYS A 76 1.22 -7.07 12.11
N ARG A 77 1.16 -6.14 13.06
CA ARG A 77 0.24 -6.23 14.22
C ARG A 77 -1.22 -6.22 13.76
N PHE A 78 -1.57 -5.30 12.86
CA PHE A 78 -2.91 -5.21 12.31
C PHE A 78 -3.35 -6.51 11.63
N VAL A 79 -2.59 -7.03 10.65
CA VAL A 79 -3.00 -8.23 9.92
C VAL A 79 -2.92 -9.52 10.73
N SER A 80 -2.10 -9.54 11.79
CA SER A 80 -2.08 -10.68 12.73
C SER A 80 -3.42 -10.90 13.43
N THR A 81 -4.24 -9.84 13.60
CA THR A 81 -5.61 -9.96 14.11
C THR A 81 -6.54 -10.78 13.21
N TYR A 82 -6.16 -10.93 11.93
CA TYR A 82 -6.85 -11.76 10.95
C TYR A 82 -6.15 -13.12 10.72
N GLY A 83 -5.17 -13.48 11.57
CA GLY A 83 -4.40 -14.73 11.45
C GLY A 83 -3.36 -14.75 10.34
N ILE A 84 -3.00 -13.58 9.80
CA ILE A 84 -1.99 -13.45 8.74
C ILE A 84 -0.64 -13.10 9.37
N GLU A 85 0.39 -13.89 9.07
CA GLU A 85 1.77 -13.59 9.45
C GLU A 85 2.51 -12.84 8.34
N VAL A 86 3.27 -11.82 8.73
CA VAL A 86 4.10 -11.02 7.83
C VAL A 86 5.54 -11.04 8.31
N ASP A 87 6.42 -11.45 7.41
CA ASP A 87 7.87 -11.38 7.58
C ASP A 87 8.37 -10.00 7.15
N VAL A 88 8.43 -9.08 8.12
CA VAL A 88 8.84 -7.69 7.90
C VAL A 88 10.32 -7.61 7.49
N ASP A 89 11.17 -8.47 8.06
CA ASP A 89 12.61 -8.43 7.82
C ASP A 89 12.93 -8.78 6.37
N ARG A 90 12.26 -9.81 5.83
CA ARG A 90 12.37 -10.19 4.42
C ARG A 90 11.86 -9.11 3.47
N VAL A 91 10.78 -8.41 3.82
CA VAL A 91 10.28 -7.27 3.01
C VAL A 91 11.31 -6.14 3.00
N LEU A 92 11.87 -5.79 4.16
CA LEU A 92 12.89 -4.75 4.27
C LEU A 92 14.18 -5.12 3.53
N GLU A 93 14.60 -6.38 3.58
CA GLU A 93 15.75 -6.87 2.82
C GLU A 93 15.51 -6.72 1.31
N CYS A 94 14.33 -7.11 0.81
CA CYS A 94 13.96 -6.96 -0.59
C CYS A 94 14.02 -5.50 -1.04
N VAL A 95 13.46 -4.59 -0.24
CA VAL A 95 13.45 -3.15 -0.52
C VAL A 95 14.86 -2.57 -0.52
N LYS A 96 15.70 -2.92 0.46
CA LYS A 96 17.10 -2.48 0.52
C LYS A 96 17.92 -2.99 -0.66
N ARG A 97 17.70 -4.23 -1.10
CA ARG A 97 18.40 -4.78 -2.26
C ARG A 97 18.05 -4.04 -3.55
N LYS A 98 16.77 -3.65 -3.68
CA LYS A 98 16.25 -2.93 -4.86
C LYS A 98 16.29 -1.41 -4.72
N SER A 99 16.82 -0.87 -3.63
CA SER A 99 16.69 0.56 -3.34
C SER A 99 17.44 1.43 -4.33
N ASN A 100 18.43 0.91 -5.04
CA ASN A 100 19.22 1.62 -6.05
C ASN A 100 18.99 1.10 -7.48
N GLU A 101 18.00 0.23 -7.69
CA GLU A 101 17.62 -0.24 -9.02
C GLU A 101 16.61 0.73 -9.64
N PRO A 102 16.72 1.07 -10.93
CA PRO A 102 15.65 1.78 -11.63
C PRO A 102 14.41 0.87 -11.71
N TRP A 103 13.29 1.39 -11.22
CA TRP A 103 11.98 0.72 -11.19
C TRP A 103 11.26 0.80 -12.52
#